data_AF-A0A351J321-F1
#
_entry.id   AF-A0A351J321-F1
#
_cell.length_a   1.000
_cell.length_b   1.000
_cell.length_c   1.000
_cell.angle_alpha   90.00
_cell.angle_beta   90.00
_cell.angle_gamma   90.00
#
_symmetry.space_group_name_H-M   'P 1'
#
loop_
_entity.id
_entity.type
_entity.pdbx_description
1 polymer ?
#
loop_
_entity_poly.entity_id
_entity_poly.type
_entity_poly.pdbx_seq_one_letter_code
_entity_poly.pdbx_strand_id
1 'polypeptide(L)'
;YQAHITRWFDTDHINLGFSGNGKGEKSMADWMASLDMGVFVSDYDFNAPTAEHLEATHKPLYETIRTAHPDIPYIILSRPNLTKKTIQTDARHAIIQKTYVDARAAGDKNVYFIPGNEL
;
A
#
# COMPACT_ATOMS: atom_id res chain seq x y z
N TYR A 1 7.26 2.74 -13.81
CA TYR A 1 8.02 3.82 -13.14
C TYR A 1 9.04 3.26 -12.14
N GLN A 2 8.76 2.11 -11.53
CA GLN A 2 9.61 1.42 -10.54
C GLN A 2 11.06 1.25 -11.02
N ALA A 3 11.27 0.83 -12.27
CA ALA A 3 12.60 0.65 -12.87
C ALA A 3 13.42 1.95 -13.01
N HIS A 4 12.80 3.13 -13.02
CA HIS A 4 13.54 4.41 -13.04
C HIS A 4 14.01 4.77 -11.63
N ILE A 5 13.13 4.63 -10.64
CA ILE A 5 13.41 4.93 -9.23
C ILE A 5 14.56 4.05 -8.74
N THR A 6 14.47 2.75 -8.98
CA THR A 6 15.47 1.76 -8.53
C THR A 6 16.86 1.99 -9.10
N ARG A 7 16.95 2.33 -10.39
CA ARG A 7 18.22 2.73 -11.02
C ARG A 7 18.80 4.03 -10.44
N TRP A 8 17.98 4.97 -9.99
CA TRP A 8 18.47 6.20 -9.36
C TRP A 8 19.03 5.96 -7.96
N PHE A 9 18.52 4.97 -7.24
CA PHE A 9 18.93 4.63 -5.88
C PHE A 9 19.86 3.41 -5.78
N ASP A 10 20.29 2.85 -6.92
CA ASP A 10 21.12 1.64 -7.00
C ASP A 10 20.58 0.50 -6.12
N THR A 11 19.27 0.25 -6.24
CA THR A 11 18.55 -0.75 -5.44
C THR A 11 17.75 -1.69 -6.34
N ASP A 12 17.55 -2.93 -5.91
CA ASP A 12 16.70 -3.88 -6.63
C ASP A 12 15.20 -3.68 -6.26
N HIS A 13 14.30 -4.23 -7.07
CA HIS A 13 12.88 -4.25 -6.77
C HIS A 13 12.18 -5.49 -7.31
N ILE A 14 11.17 -5.92 -6.55
CA ILE A 14 10.18 -6.89 -7.00
C ILE A 14 8.92 -6.12 -7.34
N ASN A 15 8.51 -6.13 -8.61
CA ASN A 15 7.27 -5.49 -9.05
C ASN A 15 6.12 -6.51 -9.06
N LEU A 16 5.18 -6.34 -8.14
CA LEU A 16 3.99 -7.17 -8.00
C LEU A 16 2.71 -6.44 -8.46
N GLY A 17 2.86 -5.58 -9.46
CA GLY A 17 1.74 -4.88 -10.09
C GLY A 17 0.94 -5.81 -11.01
N PHE A 18 -0.22 -6.27 -10.54
CA PHE A 18 -1.16 -7.06 -11.32
C PHE A 18 -2.27 -6.16 -11.88
N SER A 19 -2.23 -5.85 -13.18
CA SER A 19 -3.20 -4.96 -13.83
C SER A 19 -4.65 -5.39 -13.55
N GLY A 20 -5.40 -4.54 -12.83
CA GLY A 20 -6.78 -4.81 -12.41
C GLY A 20 -6.97 -5.95 -11.39
N ASN A 21 -5.88 -6.54 -10.88
CA ASN A 21 -5.92 -7.78 -10.12
C ASN A 21 -5.13 -7.77 -8.80
N GLY A 22 -4.36 -6.72 -8.48
CA GLY A 22 -3.82 -6.59 -7.13
C GLY A 22 -4.91 -6.14 -6.17
N LYS A 23 -5.45 -7.04 -5.32
CA LYS A 23 -6.63 -6.74 -4.49
C LYS A 23 -6.41 -7.03 -3.00
N GLY A 24 -5.17 -7.20 -2.56
CA GLY A 24 -4.85 -7.45 -1.15
C GLY A 24 -5.22 -8.87 -0.70
N GLU A 25 -5.17 -9.84 -1.60
CA GLU A 25 -5.42 -11.25 -1.31
C GLU A 25 -4.50 -11.76 -0.20
N LYS A 26 -5.07 -12.44 0.80
CA LYS A 26 -4.30 -12.93 1.96
C LYS A 26 -3.12 -13.83 1.55
N SER A 27 -3.32 -14.73 0.59
CA SER A 27 -2.25 -15.62 0.12
C SER A 27 -1.08 -14.86 -0.51
N MET A 28 -1.37 -13.74 -1.19
CA MET A 28 -0.33 -12.87 -1.74
C MET A 28 0.36 -12.07 -0.64
N ALA A 29 -0.40 -11.57 0.35
CA ALA A 29 0.17 -10.90 1.52
C ALA A 29 1.12 -11.82 2.32
N ASP A 30 0.70 -13.06 2.60
CA ASP A 30 1.51 -14.05 3.30
C ASP A 30 2.78 -14.38 2.53
N TRP A 31 2.69 -14.52 1.20
CA TRP A 31 3.85 -14.77 0.35
C TRP A 31 4.80 -13.57 0.31
N MET A 32 4.27 -12.35 0.13
CA MET A 32 5.08 -11.13 0.16
C MET A 32 5.82 -11.00 1.49
N ALA A 33 5.16 -11.26 2.63
CA ALA A 33 5.78 -11.24 3.96
C ALA A 33 6.89 -12.28 4.16
N SER A 34 7.03 -13.26 3.27
CA SER A 34 8.12 -14.24 3.31
C SER A 34 9.38 -13.81 2.56
N LEU A 35 9.31 -12.72 1.79
CA LEU A 35 10.42 -12.22 0.99
C LEU A 35 11.33 -11.34 1.85
N ASP A 36 12.65 -11.44 1.64
CA ASP A 36 13.59 -10.47 2.20
C ASP A 36 13.43 -9.13 1.47
N MET A 37 13.20 -8.04 2.21
CA MET A 37 12.93 -6.72 1.65
C MET A 37 13.38 -5.60 2.58
N GLY A 38 13.84 -4.49 1.98
CA GLY A 38 14.24 -3.29 2.72
C GLY A 38 13.15 -2.22 2.83
N VAL A 39 12.14 -2.23 1.97
CA VAL A 39 11.01 -1.28 1.90
C VAL A 39 9.80 -1.98 1.30
N PHE A 40 8.59 -1.68 1.80
CA PHE A 40 7.33 -2.12 1.19
C PHE A 40 6.51 -0.93 0.72
N VAL A 41 5.98 -1.00 -0.51
CA VAL A 41 5.11 0.04 -1.10
C VAL A 41 3.75 -0.56 -1.44
N SER A 42 2.69 -0.07 -0.78
CA SER A 42 1.31 -0.46 -0.99
C SER A 42 0.62 0.54 -1.93
N ASP A 43 0.49 0.17 -3.21
CA ASP A 43 -0.13 0.95 -4.31
C ASP A 43 -1.17 0.09 -5.06
N TYR A 44 -2.29 -0.24 -4.40
CA TYR A 44 -3.34 -1.08 -5.01
C TYR A 44 -4.77 -0.59 -4.80
N ASP A 45 -4.97 0.54 -4.12
CA ASP A 45 -6.30 1.08 -3.79
C ASP A 45 -7.21 1.25 -5.02
N PHE A 46 -6.63 1.54 -6.19
CA PHE A 46 -7.32 1.65 -7.47
C PHE A 46 -7.88 0.31 -7.98
N ASN A 47 -7.20 -0.81 -7.69
CA ASN A 47 -7.53 -2.13 -8.20
C ASN A 47 -8.59 -2.87 -7.38
N ALA A 48 -8.78 -2.50 -6.10
CA ALA A 48 -9.80 -3.12 -5.28
C ALA A 48 -11.20 -2.98 -5.93
N PRO A 49 -12.03 -4.03 -5.99
CA PRO A 49 -13.30 -3.98 -6.72
C PRO A 49 -14.29 -2.98 -6.10
N THR A 50 -14.33 -2.89 -4.76
CA THR A 50 -15.18 -1.94 -4.03
C THR A 50 -14.44 -1.32 -2.84
N ALA A 51 -15.00 -0.28 -2.24
CA ALA A 51 -14.47 0.30 -1.00
C ALA A 51 -14.52 -0.71 0.15
N GLU A 52 -15.58 -1.51 0.26
CA GLU A 52 -15.74 -2.54 1.29
C GLU A 52 -14.65 -3.62 1.16
N HIS A 53 -14.32 -4.03 -0.08
CA HIS A 53 -13.22 -4.96 -0.31
C HIS A 53 -11.89 -4.36 0.14
N LEU A 54 -11.64 -3.09 -0.18
CA LEU A 54 -10.42 -2.40 0.25
C LEU A 54 -10.35 -2.28 1.78
N GLU A 55 -11.46 -1.96 2.45
CA GLU A 55 -11.53 -1.88 3.91
C GLU A 55 -11.22 -3.24 4.56
N ALA A 56 -11.73 -4.32 3.98
CA ALA A 56 -11.47 -5.68 4.45
C ALA A 56 -10.04 -6.18 4.21
N THR A 57 -9.26 -5.54 3.33
CA THR A 57 -7.95 -6.07 2.87
C THR A 57 -6.76 -5.16 3.15
N HIS A 58 -6.95 -3.84 3.23
CA HIS A 58 -5.84 -2.89 3.34
C HIS A 58 -5.12 -2.93 4.69
N LYS A 59 -5.88 -2.94 5.79
CA LYS A 59 -5.28 -3.07 7.13
C LYS A 59 -4.67 -4.47 7.36
N PRO A 60 -5.33 -5.59 6.99
CA PRO A 60 -4.71 -6.91 7.08
C PRO A 60 -3.42 -7.06 6.28
N LEU A 61 -3.31 -6.44 5.08
CA LEU A 61 -2.06 -6.42 4.33
C LEU A 61 -0.94 -5.74 5.15
N TYR A 62 -1.22 -4.55 5.68
CA TYR A 62 -0.28 -3.82 6.52
C TYR A 62 0.15 -4.65 7.74
N GLU A 63 -0.78 -5.25 8.47
CA GLU A 63 -0.49 -6.06 9.65
C GLU A 63 0.36 -7.28 9.31
N THR A 64 0.10 -7.93 8.18
CA THR A 64 0.84 -9.12 7.72
C THR A 64 2.30 -8.77 7.41
N ILE A 65 2.53 -7.70 6.64
CA ILE A 65 3.89 -7.24 6.31
C ILE A 65 4.60 -6.74 7.57
N ARG A 66 3.94 -5.91 8.40
CA ARG A 66 4.57 -5.34 9.60
C ARG A 66 4.93 -6.41 10.64
N THR A 67 4.13 -7.47 10.75
CA THR A 67 4.44 -8.60 11.65
C THR A 67 5.72 -9.32 11.23
N ALA A 68 5.93 -9.53 9.92
CA ALA A 68 7.13 -10.18 9.41
C ALA A 68 8.35 -9.25 9.35
N HIS A 69 8.12 -7.96 9.09
CA HIS A 69 9.15 -6.94 8.92
C HIS A 69 8.88 -5.72 9.83
N PRO A 70 9.18 -5.83 11.13
CA PRO A 70 8.86 -4.78 12.11
C PRO A 70 9.57 -3.45 11.83
N ASP A 71 10.74 -3.50 11.19
CA ASP A 71 11.66 -2.35 11.14
C ASP A 71 11.75 -1.66 9.77
N ILE A 72 11.14 -2.21 8.71
CA ILE A 72 11.26 -1.64 7.36
C ILE A 72 10.27 -0.49 7.12
N PRO A 73 10.57 0.49 6.25
CA PRO A 73 9.59 1.47 5.81
C PRO A 73 8.39 0.82 5.12
N TYR A 74 7.18 1.13 5.59
CA TYR A 74 5.92 0.78 4.94
C TYR A 74 5.29 2.04 4.33
N ILE A 75 5.24 2.13 3.02
CA ILE A 75 4.73 3.29 2.30
C ILE A 75 3.34 2.97 1.76
N ILE A 76 2.33 3.71 2.23
CA ILE A 76 0.98 3.71 1.66
C ILE A 76 0.93 4.80 0.60
N LEU A 77 0.64 4.43 -0.63
CA LEU A 77 0.47 5.35 -1.75
C LEU A 77 -0.99 5.36 -2.19
N SER A 78 -1.61 6.54 -2.24
CA SER A 78 -2.96 6.65 -2.82
C SER A 78 -2.88 6.74 -4.34
N ARG A 79 -3.93 6.31 -5.03
CA ARG A 79 -4.10 6.59 -6.47
C ARG A 79 -3.85 8.07 -6.81
N PRO A 80 -3.25 8.38 -7.99
CA PRO A 80 -2.94 9.76 -8.37
C PRO A 80 -4.17 10.57 -8.76
N ASN A 81 -5.19 9.92 -9.31
CA ASN A 81 -6.36 10.59 -9.84
C ASN A 81 -7.46 10.75 -8.77
N LEU A 82 -7.43 11.87 -8.07
CA LEU A 82 -8.53 12.37 -7.23
C LEU A 82 -9.48 13.33 -7.99
N THR A 83 -9.22 13.62 -9.27
CA THR A 83 -9.96 14.67 -10.01
C THR A 83 -11.39 14.27 -10.35
N LYS A 84 -11.68 12.96 -10.45
CA LYS A 84 -13.05 12.45 -10.41
C LYS A 84 -13.44 12.11 -8.97
N LYS A 85 -13.81 13.15 -8.21
CA LYS A 85 -14.41 13.01 -6.87
C LYS A 85 -15.75 12.28 -7.00
N THR A 86 -15.70 10.99 -6.74
CA THR A 86 -16.89 10.16 -6.58
C THR A 86 -16.93 9.70 -5.14
N ILE A 87 -18.10 9.31 -4.62
CA ILE A 87 -18.24 8.72 -3.29
C ILE A 87 -17.24 7.56 -3.10
N GLN A 88 -16.97 6.79 -4.16
CA GLN A 88 -16.00 5.70 -4.16
C GLN A 88 -14.54 6.17 -4.06
N THR A 89 -14.19 7.31 -4.64
CA THR A 89 -12.83 7.88 -4.56
C THR A 89 -12.54 8.33 -3.12
N ASP A 90 -13.47 9.05 -2.50
CA ASP A 90 -13.31 9.59 -1.15
C ASP A 90 -13.29 8.46 -0.10
N ALA A 91 -14.17 7.47 -0.24
CA ALA A 91 -14.21 6.31 0.65
C ALA A 91 -12.89 5.52 0.62
N ARG A 92 -12.33 5.25 -0.57
CA ARG A 92 -11.06 4.54 -0.71
C ARG A 92 -9.90 5.29 -0.07
N HIS A 93 -9.82 6.60 -0.31
CA HIS A 93 -8.80 7.44 0.30
C HIS A 93 -8.90 7.40 1.84
N ALA A 94 -10.12 7.53 2.38
CA ALA A 94 -10.35 7.46 3.81
C ALA A 94 -9.91 6.10 4.40
N ILE A 95 -10.16 4.99 3.71
CA ILE A 95 -9.77 3.64 4.16
C ILE A 95 -8.25 3.50 4.29
N ILE A 96 -7.51 3.89 3.25
CA ILE A 96 -6.04 3.75 3.26
C ILE A 96 -5.40 4.74 4.25
N GLN A 97 -5.97 5.94 4.38
CA GLN A 97 -5.56 6.93 5.37
C GLN A 97 -5.85 6.43 6.79
N LYS A 98 -6.99 5.77 7.01
CA LYS A 98 -7.31 5.14 8.29
C LYS A 98 -6.26 4.10 8.68
N THR A 99 -5.80 3.29 7.73
CA THR A 99 -4.73 2.31 8.00
C THR A 99 -3.45 3.00 8.49
N TYR A 100 -3.05 4.10 7.84
CA TYR A 100 -1.92 4.92 8.27
C TYR A 100 -2.13 5.50 9.68
N VAL A 101 -3.29 6.11 9.95
CA VAL A 101 -3.60 6.74 11.25
C VAL A 101 -3.62 5.70 12.36
N ASP A 102 -4.26 4.55 12.15
CA ASP A 102 -4.29 3.44 13.10
C ASP A 102 -2.87 2.94 13.42
N ALA A 103 -2.02 2.77 12.39
CA ALA A 103 -0.63 2.35 12.54
C ALA A 103 0.20 3.35 13.37
N ARG A 104 0.08 4.66 13.06
CA ARG A 104 0.74 5.73 13.84
C ARG A 104 0.25 5.77 15.28
N ALA A 105 -1.05 5.62 15.50
CA ALA A 105 -1.64 5.60 16.84
C ALA A 105 -1.18 4.38 17.66
N ALA A 106 -0.91 3.26 17.00
CA ALA A 106 -0.30 2.07 17.60
C ALA A 106 1.22 2.21 17.84
N GLY A 107 1.83 3.35 17.47
CA GLY A 107 3.24 3.64 17.73
C GLY A 107 4.19 3.30 16.59
N ASP A 108 3.70 2.83 15.44
CA ASP A 108 4.56 2.60 14.27
C ASP A 108 5.10 3.95 13.76
N LYS A 109 6.43 4.13 13.85
CA LYS A 109 7.10 5.34 13.38
C LYS A 109 7.59 5.24 11.94
N ASN A 110 7.62 4.04 11.36
CA ASN A 110 8.19 3.73 10.06
C ASN A 110 7.10 3.37 9.03
N VAL A 111 5.94 4.00 9.17
CA VAL A 111 4.84 3.99 8.20
C VAL A 111 4.67 5.40 7.63
N TYR A 112 4.47 5.49 6.32
CA TYR A 112 4.37 6.74 5.57
C TYR A 112 3.13 6.74 4.70
N PHE A 113 2.55 7.92 4.49
CA PHE A 113 1.43 8.12 3.58
C PHE A 113 1.82 9.15 2.53
N ILE A 114 1.76 8.75 1.25
CA ILE A 114 2.02 9.64 0.12
C ILE A 114 0.70 9.85 -0.63
N PRO A 115 0.15 11.07 -0.66
CA PRO A 115 -1.02 11.37 -1.46
C PRO A 115 -0.65 11.43 -2.95
N GLY A 116 -1.27 10.58 -3.76
CA GLY A 116 -0.94 10.46 -5.17
C GLY A 116 -1.24 11.72 -6.00
N ASN A 117 -2.08 12.65 -5.52
CA ASN A 117 -2.35 13.92 -6.20
C ASN A 117 -1.20 14.94 -6.07
N GLU A 118 -0.14 14.61 -5.34
CA GLU A 118 1.08 15.41 -5.21
C GLU A 118 2.24 14.87 -6.07
N LEU A 119 1.99 13.81 -6.86
CA LEU A 119 2.94 13.17 -7.78
C LEU A 119 2.62 13.49 -9.24
#